data_AF-A0A969RQG8-F1
#
_entry.id   AF-A0A969RQG8-F1
#
_cell.length_a   1.000
_cell.length_b   1.000
_cell.length_c   1.000
_cell.angle_alpha   90.00
_cell.angle_beta   90.00
_cell.angle_gamma   90.00
#
_symmetry.space_group_name_H-M   'P 1'
#
loop_
_entity.id
_entity.type
_entity.pdbx_description
1 polymer ?
#
loop_
_entity_poly.entity_id
_entity_poly.type
_entity_poly.pdbx_seq_one_letter_code
_entity_poly.pdbx_strand_id
1 'polypeptide(L)'
;MESFQGRLRLRLPRQLFDGKQKYLTLGLPDTDLNRRTAQSKAKLIKSDIALERFDYTLAKYGKPQSPQLTVVEALKPQVIAVIALWERFAADKQSSLKPKTQEKYDNLTRLFAKLDGLTIGDSLIVKQTLEKVTTLSRTRMR
;
A
#
# COMPACT_ATOMS: atom_id res chain seq x y z
N MET A 1 7.95 -7.54 36.50
CA MET A 1 8.30 -8.18 35.21
C MET A 1 7.80 -9.60 35.31
N GLU A 2 7.17 -10.12 34.27
CA GLU A 2 6.63 -11.48 34.29
C GLU A 2 6.80 -12.15 32.93
N SER A 3 6.82 -13.48 32.95
CA SER A 3 6.83 -14.31 31.75
C SER A 3 5.39 -14.71 31.42
N PHE A 4 4.95 -14.52 30.19
CA PHE A 4 3.62 -14.90 29.71
C PHE A 4 3.75 -15.56 28.35
N GLN A 5 3.28 -16.82 28.25
CA GLN A 5 3.40 -17.64 27.03
C GLN A 5 4.83 -17.69 26.47
N GLY A 6 5.83 -17.83 27.37
CA GLY A 6 7.26 -17.87 27.01
C GLY A 6 7.86 -16.52 26.60
N ARG A 7 7.14 -15.41 26.75
CA ARG A 7 7.60 -14.07 26.39
C ARG A 7 7.62 -13.13 27.59
N LEU A 8 8.57 -12.20 27.59
CA LEU A 8 8.71 -11.21 28.64
C LEU A 8 7.75 -10.04 28.46
N ARG A 9 7.03 -9.70 29.54
CA ARG A 9 6.19 -8.50 29.64
C ARG A 9 6.48 -7.68 30.90
N LEU A 10 6.31 -6.37 30.79
CA LEU A 10 6.47 -5.41 31.87
C LEU A 10 5.10 -4.95 32.35
N ARG A 11 4.90 -4.94 33.67
CA ARG A 11 3.69 -4.46 34.31
C ARG A 11 3.86 -2.97 34.60
N LEU A 12 2.97 -2.13 34.07
CA LEU A 12 3.03 -0.69 34.26
C LEU A 12 2.26 -0.26 35.53
N PRO A 13 2.66 0.84 36.20
CA PRO A 13 1.90 1.40 37.31
C PRO A 13 0.46 1.76 36.92
N ARG A 14 -0.52 1.41 37.77
CA ARG A 14 -1.95 1.69 37.53
C ARG A 14 -2.29 3.17 37.47
N GLN A 15 -1.53 3.99 38.20
CA GLN A 15 -1.72 5.45 38.28
C GLN A 15 -1.55 6.13 36.92
N LEU A 16 -0.83 5.51 35.97
CA LEU A 16 -0.59 6.07 34.64
C LEU A 16 -1.77 5.90 33.67
N PHE A 17 -2.76 5.07 34.00
CA PHE A 17 -3.84 4.73 33.08
C PHE A 17 -5.20 4.67 33.79
N ASP A 18 -5.55 5.72 34.53
CA ASP A 18 -6.85 5.85 35.21
C ASP A 18 -7.20 4.65 36.10
N GLY A 19 -6.20 4.09 36.80
CA GLY A 19 -6.36 2.92 37.64
C GLY A 19 -6.38 1.58 36.89
N LYS A 20 -6.40 1.58 35.56
CA LYS A 20 -6.36 0.36 34.73
C LYS A 20 -4.96 -0.25 34.72
N GLN A 21 -4.89 -1.55 34.96
CA GLN A 21 -3.63 -2.28 34.88
C GLN A 21 -3.24 -2.53 33.42
N LYS A 22 -2.17 -1.86 32.95
CA LYS A 22 -1.60 -2.12 31.63
C LYS A 22 -0.33 -2.97 31.69
N TYR A 23 -0.10 -3.68 30.59
CA TYR A 23 1.07 -4.53 30.36
C TYR A 23 1.74 -4.14 29.05
N LEU A 24 3.07 -4.09 29.06
CA LEU A 24 3.90 -3.83 27.89
C LEU A 24 4.63 -5.11 27.50
N THR A 25 4.24 -5.71 26.38
CA THR A 25 4.87 -6.93 25.86
C THR A 25 6.15 -6.57 25.10
N LEU A 26 7.30 -7.07 25.55
CA LEU A 26 8.59 -6.79 24.92
C LEU A 26 8.86 -7.67 23.68
N GLY A 27 8.15 -8.79 23.57
CA GLY A 27 8.32 -9.74 22.47
C GLY A 27 9.58 -10.59 22.53
N LEU A 28 10.40 -10.40 23.56
CA LEU A 28 11.62 -11.16 23.81
C LEU A 28 11.26 -12.51 24.45
N PRO A 29 11.88 -13.63 24.03
CA PRO A 29 11.75 -14.91 24.72
C PRO A 29 12.37 -14.83 26.12
N ASP A 30 11.87 -15.66 27.02
CA ASP A 30 12.32 -15.70 28.41
C ASP A 30 13.70 -16.36 28.57
N THR A 31 14.76 -15.61 28.28
CA THR A 31 16.17 -16.00 28.47
C THR A 31 16.87 -15.00 29.39
N ASP A 32 17.93 -15.40 30.08
CA ASP A 32 18.62 -14.54 31.06
C ASP A 32 19.15 -13.25 30.45
N LEU A 33 19.67 -13.30 29.22
CA LEU A 33 20.09 -12.12 28.47
C LEU A 33 18.91 -11.17 28.22
N ASN A 34 17.78 -11.70 27.76
CA ASN A 34 16.58 -10.91 27.51
C ASN A 34 15.94 -10.39 28.79
N ARG A 35 16.09 -11.10 29.92
CA ARG A 35 15.66 -10.60 31.23
C ARG A 35 16.44 -9.34 31.61
N ARG A 36 17.76 -9.32 31.41
CA ARG A 36 18.58 -8.11 31.65
C ARG A 36 18.12 -6.95 30.77
N THR A 37 17.89 -7.19 29.48
CA THR A 37 17.35 -6.16 28.57
C THR A 37 15.96 -5.66 29.01
N ALA A 38 15.07 -6.55 29.45
CA ALA A 38 13.76 -6.20 29.98
C ALA A 38 13.85 -5.35 31.25
N GLN A 39 14.79 -5.65 32.15
CA GLN A 39 15.05 -4.87 33.35
C GLN A 39 15.58 -3.47 33.02
N SER A 40 16.50 -3.35 32.06
CA SER A 40 16.99 -2.05 31.59
C SER A 40 15.85 -1.19 31.02
N LYS A 41 14.96 -1.79 30.21
CA LYS A 41 13.74 -1.11 29.73
C LYS A 41 12.81 -0.68 30.86
N ALA A 42 12.62 -1.53 31.88
CA ALA A 42 11.82 -1.17 33.05
C ALA A 42 12.43 0.02 33.82
N LYS A 43 13.77 0.08 33.93
CA LYS A 43 14.47 1.20 34.56
C LYS A 43 14.29 2.49 33.77
N LEU A 44 14.40 2.43 32.44
CA LEU A 44 14.13 3.56 31.55
C LEU A 44 12.72 4.12 31.75
N ILE A 45 11.70 3.24 31.77
CA ILE A 45 10.31 3.64 32.02
C ILE A 45 10.17 4.34 33.38
N LYS A 46 10.77 3.78 34.43
CA LYS A 46 10.75 4.40 35.77
C LYS A 46 11.36 5.81 35.76
N SER A 47 12.51 5.98 35.10
CA SER A 47 13.16 7.29 34.97
C SER A 47 12.30 8.28 34.20
N ASP A 48 11.68 7.86 33.09
CA ASP A 48 10.83 8.74 32.30
C ASP A 48 9.54 9.13 33.03
N ILE A 49 8.98 8.25 33.87
CA ILE A 49 7.86 8.60 34.75
C ILE A 49 8.29 9.66 35.78
N ALA A 50 9.46 9.48 36.41
CA ALA A 50 9.97 10.41 37.42
C ALA A 50 10.33 11.79 36.83
N LEU A 51 10.73 11.84 35.56
CA LEU A 51 11.10 13.06 34.85
C LEU A 51 9.95 13.68 34.05
N GLU A 52 8.72 13.18 34.21
CA GLU A 52 7.52 13.63 33.48
C GLU A 52 7.65 13.57 31.95
N ARG A 53 8.52 12.68 31.44
CA ARG A 53 8.79 12.44 30.01
C ARG A 53 8.21 11.11 29.53
N PHE A 54 7.28 10.56 30.28
CA PHE A 54 6.70 9.26 29.99
C PHE A 54 5.82 9.32 28.74
N ASP A 55 6.14 8.47 27.77
CA ASP A 55 5.33 8.31 26.56
C ASP A 55 4.14 7.38 26.82
N TYR A 56 2.95 7.97 26.95
CA TYR A 56 1.68 7.25 27.15
C TYR A 56 1.27 6.39 25.95
N THR A 57 1.80 6.66 24.75
CA THR A 57 1.56 5.82 23.56
C THR A 57 2.35 4.52 23.61
N LEU A 58 3.32 4.41 24.53
CA LEU A 58 4.25 3.29 24.70
C LEU A 58 5.13 3.01 23.47
N ALA A 59 5.08 3.85 22.44
CA ALA A 59 5.86 3.70 21.21
C ALA A 59 7.37 3.73 21.49
N LYS A 60 7.80 4.60 22.41
CA LYS A 60 9.20 4.71 22.86
C LYS A 60 9.73 3.43 23.53
N TYR A 61 8.88 2.66 24.20
CA TYR A 61 9.29 1.53 25.05
C TYR A 61 9.04 0.16 24.44
N GLY A 62 8.09 0.09 23.49
CA GLY A 62 7.62 -1.11 22.84
C GLY A 62 8.65 -1.78 21.92
N LYS A 63 8.16 -2.69 21.10
CA LYS A 63 8.96 -3.18 19.96
C LYS A 63 9.23 -2.00 19.03
N PRO A 64 10.42 -1.87 18.43
CA PRO A 64 10.51 -1.09 17.19
C PRO A 64 9.39 -1.61 16.30
N GLN A 65 8.51 -0.72 15.84
CA GLN A 65 7.48 -1.11 14.90
C GLN A 65 8.21 -1.89 13.81
N SER A 66 7.91 -3.19 13.67
CA SER A 66 8.20 -3.89 12.42
C SER A 66 7.69 -2.93 11.35
N PRO A 67 8.53 -2.55 10.36
CA PRO A 67 8.18 -1.50 9.41
C PRO A 67 6.74 -1.74 9.04
N GLN A 68 5.86 -0.82 9.45
CA GLN A 68 4.46 -0.96 9.10
C GLN A 68 4.54 -1.09 7.60
N LEU A 69 4.16 -2.26 7.09
CA LEU A 69 3.85 -2.40 5.68
C LEU A 69 2.73 -1.41 5.53
N THR A 70 3.08 -0.18 5.14
CA THR A 70 2.15 0.86 4.80
C THR A 70 1.21 0.15 3.87
N VAL A 71 -0.05 -0.01 4.29
CA VAL A 71 -1.08 -0.52 3.42
C VAL A 71 -1.03 0.46 2.27
N VAL A 72 -0.36 0.06 1.18
CA VAL A 72 -0.33 0.82 -0.05
C VAL A 72 -1.80 0.89 -0.39
N GLU A 73 -2.35 2.07 -0.19
CA GLU A 73 -3.74 2.41 -0.44
C GLU A 73 -4.10 1.69 -1.74
N ALA A 74 -4.98 0.69 -1.65
CA ALA A 74 -5.26 -0.19 -2.77
C ALA A 74 -5.59 0.75 -3.94
N LEU A 75 -4.68 0.80 -4.93
CA LEU A 75 -4.75 1.73 -6.05
C LEU A 75 -6.19 1.64 -6.56
N LYS A 76 -6.98 2.70 -6.35
CA LYS A 76 -8.35 2.74 -6.86
C LYS A 76 -8.25 2.30 -8.31
N PRO A 77 -8.98 1.24 -8.74
CA PRO A 77 -8.91 0.80 -10.11
C PRO A 77 -9.21 2.02 -10.96
N GLN A 78 -8.21 2.48 -11.73
CA GLN A 78 -8.33 3.68 -12.52
C GLN A 78 -9.31 3.34 -13.64
N VAL A 79 -10.59 3.68 -13.43
CA VAL A 79 -11.66 3.54 -14.41
C VAL A 79 -11.47 4.63 -15.45
N ILE A 80 -10.43 4.48 -16.27
CA ILE A 80 -10.15 5.34 -17.41
C ILE A 80 -10.87 4.74 -18.61
N ALA A 81 -11.57 5.59 -19.37
CA ALA A 81 -12.15 5.19 -20.64
C ALA A 81 -11.05 4.82 -21.64
N VAL A 82 -11.25 3.78 -22.44
CA VAL A 82 -10.24 3.29 -23.39
C VAL A 82 -9.82 4.38 -24.36
N ILE A 83 -10.75 5.21 -24.81
CA ILE A 83 -10.46 6.37 -25.68
C ILE A 83 -9.57 7.40 -25.00
N ALA A 84 -9.81 7.73 -23.73
CA ALA A 84 -9.02 8.70 -23.00
C ALA A 84 -7.57 8.21 -22.75
N LEU A 85 -7.37 6.90 -22.56
CA LEU A 85 -6.03 6.32 -22.50
C LEU A 85 -5.32 6.41 -23.85
N TRP A 86 -6.04 6.09 -24.94
CA TRP A 86 -5.50 6.18 -26.29
C TRP A 86 -5.09 7.61 -26.65
N GLU A 87 -5.91 8.62 -26.35
CA GLU A 87 -5.62 10.03 -26.63
C GLU A 87 -4.36 10.50 -25.90
N ARG A 88 -4.20 10.15 -24.61
CA ARG A 88 -2.99 10.48 -23.85
C ARG A 88 -1.74 9.85 -24.46
N PHE A 89 -1.84 8.59 -24.89
CA PHE A 89 -0.74 7.89 -25.55
C PHE A 89 -0.44 8.48 -26.94
N ALA A 90 -1.47 8.76 -27.73
CA ALA A 90 -1.33 9.33 -29.06
C ALA A 90 -0.69 10.72 -29.00
N ALA A 91 -1.07 11.56 -28.03
CA ALA A 91 -0.49 12.88 -27.80
C ALA A 91 1.02 12.82 -27.46
N ASP A 92 1.44 11.88 -26.58
CA ASP A 92 2.86 11.65 -26.28
C ASP A 92 3.64 11.25 -27.54
N LYS A 93 3.08 10.31 -28.33
CA LYS A 93 3.74 9.79 -29.52
C LYS A 93 3.74 10.73 -30.71
N GLN A 94 2.74 11.60 -30.85
CA GLN A 94 2.56 12.49 -32.01
C GLN A 94 3.82 13.33 -32.31
N SER A 95 4.55 13.73 -31.28
CA SER A 95 5.81 14.48 -31.38
C SER A 95 6.92 13.77 -32.18
N SER A 96 6.87 12.44 -32.26
CA SER A 96 7.94 11.60 -32.80
C SER A 96 7.53 10.81 -34.05
N LEU A 97 6.33 11.05 -34.60
CA LEU A 97 5.79 10.23 -35.70
C LEU A 97 6.09 10.81 -37.09
N LYS A 98 6.41 9.92 -38.03
CA LYS A 98 6.48 10.21 -39.47
C LYS A 98 5.06 10.34 -40.05
N PRO A 99 4.87 11.10 -41.16
CA PRO A 99 3.53 11.36 -41.72
C PRO A 99 2.70 10.10 -42.03
N LYS A 100 3.32 9.08 -42.66
CA LYS A 100 2.66 7.78 -42.92
C LYS A 100 2.26 7.02 -41.65
N THR A 101 2.95 7.26 -40.55
CA THR A 101 2.61 6.65 -39.26
C THR A 101 1.49 7.44 -38.58
N GLN A 102 1.45 8.76 -38.75
CA GLN A 102 0.36 9.61 -38.25
C GLN A 102 -1.00 9.22 -38.85
N GLU A 103 -1.08 8.96 -40.16
CA GLU A 103 -2.32 8.48 -40.80
C GLU A 103 -2.85 7.17 -40.18
N LYS A 104 -1.95 6.28 -39.72
CA LYS A 104 -2.36 5.06 -39.02
C LYS A 104 -2.93 5.37 -37.64
N TYR A 105 -2.35 6.32 -36.93
CA TYR A 105 -2.84 6.77 -35.63
C TYR A 105 -4.19 7.48 -35.75
N ASP A 106 -4.41 8.27 -36.81
CA ASP A 106 -5.72 8.90 -37.06
C ASP A 106 -6.80 7.84 -37.33
N ASN A 107 -6.48 6.81 -38.11
CA ASN A 107 -7.37 5.68 -38.36
C ASN A 107 -7.70 4.91 -37.07
N LEU A 108 -6.70 4.70 -36.19
CA LEU A 108 -6.91 4.07 -34.89
C LEU A 108 -7.76 4.96 -33.97
N THR A 109 -7.53 6.28 -33.96
CA THR A 109 -8.31 7.23 -33.17
C THR A 109 -9.79 7.21 -33.57
N ARG A 110 -10.09 7.16 -34.87
CA ARG A 110 -11.47 6.97 -35.37
C ARG A 110 -12.08 5.64 -34.95
N LEU A 111 -11.27 4.59 -34.82
CA LEU A 111 -11.73 3.28 -34.36
C LEU A 111 -12.03 3.29 -32.87
N PHE A 112 -11.12 3.85 -32.05
CA PHE A 112 -11.32 3.99 -30.61
C PHE A 112 -12.49 4.93 -30.28
N ALA A 113 -12.75 5.95 -31.10
CA ALA A 113 -13.92 6.83 -30.93
C ALA A 113 -15.26 6.07 -31.09
N LYS A 114 -15.28 4.92 -31.77
CA LYS A 114 -16.47 4.05 -31.88
C LYS A 114 -16.70 3.17 -30.64
N LEU A 115 -15.74 3.13 -29.71
CA LEU A 115 -15.81 2.38 -28.46
C LEU A 115 -16.33 3.25 -27.30
N ASP A 116 -17.02 4.33 -27.62
CA ASP A 116 -17.43 5.36 -26.66
C ASP A 116 -18.09 4.75 -25.42
N GLY A 117 -17.59 5.14 -24.24
CA GLY A 117 -18.07 4.67 -22.93
C GLY A 117 -17.45 3.39 -22.37
N LEU A 118 -16.58 2.67 -23.10
CA LEU A 118 -15.93 1.47 -22.55
C LEU A 118 -14.73 1.81 -21.66
N THR A 119 -14.66 1.13 -20.52
CA THR A 119 -13.58 1.27 -19.54
C THR A 119 -12.56 0.15 -19.65
N ILE A 120 -11.33 0.38 -19.20
CA ILE A 120 -10.26 -0.64 -19.20
C ILE A 120 -10.62 -1.86 -18.32
N GLY A 121 -11.54 -1.68 -17.37
CA GLY A 121 -12.03 -2.76 -16.50
C GLY A 121 -12.71 -3.89 -17.30
N ASP A 122 -13.39 -3.55 -18.39
CA ASP A 122 -14.17 -4.49 -19.20
C ASP A 122 -13.39 -4.97 -20.43
N SER A 123 -12.15 -5.41 -20.22
CA SER A 123 -11.22 -5.86 -21.28
C SER A 123 -11.82 -6.85 -22.28
N LEU A 124 -12.70 -7.74 -21.83
CA LEU A 124 -13.39 -8.71 -22.70
C LEU A 124 -14.41 -8.03 -23.62
N ILE A 125 -15.17 -7.07 -23.10
CA ILE A 125 -16.17 -6.31 -23.86
C ILE A 125 -15.46 -5.45 -24.90
N VAL A 126 -14.39 -4.76 -24.50
CA VAL A 126 -13.54 -3.96 -25.40
C VAL A 126 -13.05 -4.77 -26.58
N LYS A 127 -12.53 -5.97 -26.34
CA LYS A 127 -12.08 -6.89 -27.40
C LYS A 127 -13.24 -7.28 -28.34
N GLN A 128 -14.37 -7.71 -27.79
CA GLN A 128 -15.52 -8.12 -28.59
C GLN A 128 -16.08 -6.97 -29.44
N THR A 129 -16.14 -5.76 -28.91
CA THR A 129 -16.58 -4.58 -29.67
C THR A 129 -15.60 -4.20 -30.76
N LEU A 130 -14.29 -4.30 -30.50
CA LEU A 130 -13.26 -4.09 -31.52
C LEU A 130 -13.37 -5.12 -32.67
N GLU A 131 -13.62 -6.39 -32.35
CA GLU A 131 -13.81 -7.45 -33.34
C GLU A 131 -15.10 -7.28 -34.16
N LYS A 132 -16.13 -6.66 -33.60
CA LYS A 132 -17.36 -6.32 -34.34
C LYS A 132 -17.18 -5.12 -35.26
N VAL A 133 -16.41 -4.12 -34.83
CA VAL A 133 -16.19 -2.88 -35.58
C VAL A 133 -15.07 -3.03 -36.62
N THR A 134 -14.16 -3.98 -36.44
CA THR A 134 -13.08 -4.28 -37.39
C THR A 134 -13.31 -5.64 -38.05
N THR A 135 -13.45 -5.67 -39.37
CA THR A 135 -13.59 -6.94 -40.12
C THR A 135 -12.38 -7.84 -39.87
N LEU A 136 -12.63 -9.16 -39.74
CA LEU A 136 -11.78 -10.33 -39.42
C LEU A 136 -10.36 -10.45 -40.01
N SER A 137 -9.86 -9.47 -40.78
CA SER A 137 -8.61 -9.55 -41.55
C SER A 137 -7.47 -8.66 -41.02
N ARG A 138 -7.62 -8.04 -39.85
CA ARG A 138 -6.54 -7.24 -39.21
C ARG A 138 -5.98 -7.84 -37.92
N THR A 139 -6.68 -8.80 -37.31
CA THR A 139 -6.31 -9.43 -36.04
C THR A 139 -5.20 -10.49 -36.17
N ARG A 140 -4.79 -10.84 -37.40
CA ARG A 140 -3.58 -11.60 -37.69
C ARG A 140 -2.49 -10.67 -38.26
N MET A 141 -1.89 -9.83 -37.42
CA MET A 141 -0.50 -9.45 -37.67
C MET A 141 0.35 -10.09 -36.57
N ARG A 142 1.18 -11.00 -37.07
CA ARG A 142 2.17 -11.83 -36.41
C ARG A 142 3.33 -11.00 -35.89
#